data_AF-A0A662VN82-F1
#
_entry.id   AF-A0A662VN82-F1
#
_cell.length_a   1.000
_cell.length_b   1.000
_cell.length_c   1.000
_cell.angle_alpha   90.00
_cell.angle_beta   90.00
_cell.angle_gamma   90.00
#
_symmetry.space_group_name_H-M   'P 1'
#
loop_
_entity.id
_entity.type
_entity.pdbx_description
1 polymer ?
#
loop_
_entity_poly.entity_id
_entity_poly.type
_entity_poly.pdbx_seq_one_letter_code
_entity_poly.pdbx_strand_id
1 'polypeptide(L)'
;MRASFLFLILILILISVPVNAQNVTITFSDLNIQKGVKILIYNSTGSLIGEYNTTDTVVLDSSQSYIFILKPSEQAWFTNPINALELFKASVPAMLSYLLFAVVIVGSGYLITRIFR
;
A
#
# COMPACT_ATOMS: atom_id res chain seq x y z
N MET A 1 -43.45 -6.69 -46.66
CA MET A 1 -42.88 -7.34 -45.46
C MET A 1 -41.34 -7.48 -45.49
N ARG A 2 -40.70 -7.84 -46.62
CA ARG A 2 -39.23 -8.02 -46.70
C ARG A 2 -38.39 -6.76 -46.44
N ALA A 3 -38.82 -5.60 -46.94
CA ALA A 3 -38.09 -4.33 -46.76
C ALA A 3 -38.06 -3.84 -45.29
N SER A 4 -39.13 -4.08 -44.54
CA SER A 4 -39.23 -3.71 -43.11
C SER A 4 -38.30 -4.55 -42.23
N PHE A 5 -38.12 -5.83 -42.57
CA PHE A 5 -37.18 -6.71 -41.86
C PHE A 5 -35.72 -6.31 -42.09
N LEU A 6 -35.36 -5.93 -43.32
CA LEU A 6 -34.04 -5.40 -43.64
C LEU A 6 -33.76 -4.07 -42.94
N PHE A 7 -34.76 -3.20 -42.83
CA PHE A 7 -34.65 -1.94 -42.12
C PHE A 7 -34.43 -2.13 -40.61
N LEU A 8 -35.11 -3.12 -40.02
CA LEU A 8 -34.91 -3.51 -38.62
C LEU A 8 -33.48 -4.02 -38.37
N ILE A 9 -32.96 -4.89 -39.24
CA ILE A 9 -31.58 -5.41 -39.13
C ILE A 9 -30.56 -4.27 -39.24
N LEU A 10 -30.76 -3.33 -40.17
CA LEU A 10 -29.88 -2.18 -40.34
C LEU A 10 -29.85 -1.30 -39.08
N ILE A 11 -31.01 -1.08 -38.45
CA ILE A 11 -31.11 -0.36 -37.17
C ILE A 11 -30.36 -1.12 -36.07
N LEU A 12 -30.54 -2.44 -35.94
CA LEU A 12 -29.82 -3.21 -34.92
C LEU A 12 -28.30 -3.14 -35.07
N ILE A 13 -27.77 -3.14 -36.30
CA ILE A 13 -26.34 -3.01 -36.55
C ILE A 13 -25.83 -1.61 -36.20
N LEU A 14 -26.64 -0.56 -36.48
CA LEU A 14 -26.30 0.82 -36.13
C LEU A 14 -26.28 1.09 -34.62
N ILE A 15 -27.09 0.37 -33.83
CA ILE A 15 -27.11 0.54 -32.37
C ILE A 15 -25.98 -0.25 -31.68
N SER A 16 -25.40 -1.25 -32.37
CA SER A 16 -24.27 -2.05 -31.86
C SER A 16 -22.91 -1.34 -31.95
N VAL A 17 -22.84 -0.08 -31.54
CA VAL A 17 -21.56 0.62 -31.41
C VAL A 17 -20.79 -0.02 -30.25
N PRO A 18 -19.52 -0.45 -30.46
CA PRO A 18 -18.72 -0.98 -29.37
C PRO A 18 -18.50 0.13 -28.33
N VAL A 19 -19.01 -0.07 -27.12
CA VAL A 19 -18.64 0.74 -25.96
C VAL A 19 -17.20 0.37 -25.62
N ASN A 20 -16.26 1.27 -25.95
CA ASN A 20 -14.88 1.12 -25.50
C ASN A 20 -14.83 1.29 -23.97
N ALA A 21 -14.13 0.38 -23.32
CA ALA A 21 -13.86 0.45 -21.90
C ALA A 21 -13.18 1.78 -21.56
N GLN A 22 -13.81 2.58 -20.70
CA GLN A 22 -13.34 3.91 -20.36
C GLN A 22 -12.14 3.80 -19.41
N ASN A 23 -11.05 4.53 -19.69
CA ASN A 23 -9.90 4.55 -18.78
C ASN A 23 -10.32 5.13 -17.42
N VAL A 24 -9.96 4.44 -16.34
CA VAL A 24 -10.23 4.85 -14.97
C VAL A 24 -9.01 5.56 -14.43
N THR A 25 -9.21 6.79 -13.95
CA THR A 25 -8.17 7.56 -13.28
C THR A 25 -8.32 7.37 -11.78
N ILE A 26 -7.26 6.87 -11.13
CA ILE A 26 -7.20 6.65 -9.68
C ILE A 26 -6.14 7.58 -9.13
N THR A 27 -6.54 8.46 -8.20
CA THR A 27 -5.61 9.31 -7.45
C THR A 27 -5.43 8.72 -6.06
N PHE A 28 -4.20 8.35 -5.71
CA PHE A 28 -3.93 7.69 -4.43
C PHE A 28 -4.00 8.65 -3.24
N SER A 29 -4.04 9.97 -3.45
CA SER A 29 -4.24 10.96 -2.39
C SER A 29 -5.63 10.91 -1.76
N ASP A 30 -6.61 10.43 -2.53
CA ASP A 30 -8.02 10.37 -2.09
C ASP A 30 -8.28 9.11 -1.26
N LEU A 31 -7.40 8.11 -1.40
CA LEU A 31 -7.36 6.94 -0.54
C LEU A 31 -6.56 7.35 0.70
N ASN A 32 -7.20 7.37 1.87
CA ASN A 32 -6.59 7.70 3.16
C ASN A 32 -5.55 6.65 3.61
N ILE A 33 -4.53 6.42 2.79
CA ILE A 33 -3.44 5.48 2.96
C ILE A 33 -2.36 6.17 3.77
N GLN A 34 -1.79 5.44 4.74
CA GLN A 34 -0.74 5.95 5.60
C GLN A 34 0.45 6.47 4.77
N LYS A 35 0.96 7.66 5.11
CA LYS A 35 2.07 8.29 4.38
C LYS A 35 3.29 7.37 4.35
N GLY A 36 3.93 7.28 3.18
CA GLY A 36 5.16 6.50 2.97
C GLY A 36 4.95 5.08 2.42
N VAL A 37 3.71 4.64 2.26
CA VAL A 37 3.42 3.34 1.61
C VAL A 37 3.68 3.45 0.11
N LYS A 38 4.42 2.47 -0.44
CA LYS A 38 4.58 2.31 -1.89
C LYS A 38 3.48 1.40 -2.42
N ILE A 39 2.89 1.78 -3.54
CA ILE A 39 1.79 1.06 -4.18
C ILE A 39 2.35 0.41 -5.45
N LEU A 40 2.41 -0.92 -5.47
CA LEU A 40 2.78 -1.67 -6.66
C LEU A 40 1.51 -2.13 -7.37
N ILE A 41 1.44 -1.88 -8.68
CA ILE A 41 0.30 -2.28 -9.51
C ILE A 41 0.76 -3.40 -10.45
N TYR A 42 0.07 -4.52 -10.40
CA TYR A 42 0.30 -5.67 -11.27
C TYR A 42 -0.90 -5.90 -12.20
N ASN A 43 -0.64 -6.41 -13.39
CA ASN A 43 -1.67 -6.97 -14.25
C ASN A 43 -2.20 -8.28 -13.65
N SER A 44 -3.40 -8.70 -14.06
CA SER A 44 -4.01 -10.00 -13.78
C SER A 44 -3.09 -11.21 -14.01
N THR A 45 -2.12 -11.10 -14.91
CA THR A 45 -1.11 -12.13 -15.22
C THR A 45 0.11 -12.10 -14.29
N GLY A 46 0.17 -11.17 -13.34
CA GLY A 46 1.26 -11.01 -12.39
C GLY A 46 2.46 -10.18 -12.89
N SER A 47 2.35 -9.55 -14.06
CA SER A 47 3.39 -8.61 -14.54
C SER A 47 3.28 -7.26 -13.84
N LEU A 48 4.41 -6.71 -13.39
CA LEU A 48 4.48 -5.37 -12.81
C LEU A 48 4.18 -4.32 -13.89
N ILE A 49 3.25 -3.41 -13.59
CA ILE A 49 2.92 -2.25 -14.42
C ILE A 49 3.73 -1.04 -13.96
N GLY A 50 3.81 -0.84 -12.65
CA GLY A 50 4.56 0.28 -12.08
C GLY A 50 4.51 0.35 -10.55
N GLU A 51 5.37 1.20 -10.02
CA GLU A 51 5.43 1.57 -8.61
C GLU A 51 5.03 3.05 -8.46
N TYR A 52 4.11 3.30 -7.53
CA TYR A 52 3.53 4.63 -7.29
C TYR A 52 3.55 4.96 -5.80
N ASN A 53 3.58 6.25 -5.48
CA ASN A 53 3.44 6.77 -4.12
C ASN A 53 1.98 7.13 -3.81
N THR A 54 1.71 7.42 -2.54
CA THR A 54 0.38 7.83 -2.06
C THR A 54 -0.13 9.15 -2.63
N THR A 55 0.68 9.90 -3.37
CA THR A 55 0.29 11.18 -3.99
C THR A 55 0.07 11.07 -5.49
N ASP A 56 0.41 9.93 -6.08
CA ASP A 56 0.47 9.80 -7.52
C ASP A 56 -0.91 9.47 -8.10
N THR A 57 -1.08 9.77 -9.39
CA THR A 57 -2.28 9.45 -10.15
C THR A 57 -1.93 8.42 -11.22
N VAL A 58 -2.75 7.37 -11.34
CA VAL A 58 -2.60 6.35 -12.37
C VAL A 58 -3.85 6.28 -13.24
N VAL A 59 -3.65 6.06 -14.54
CA VAL A 59 -4.72 5.83 -15.51
C VAL A 59 -4.66 4.35 -15.92
N LEU A 60 -5.71 3.60 -15.60
CA LEU A 60 -5.81 2.17 -15.86
C LEU A 60 -6.98 1.87 -16.81
N ASP A 61 -6.82 0.88 -17.68
CA ASP A 61 -7.89 0.43 -18.57
C ASP A 61 -8.96 -0.33 -17.77
N SER A 62 -10.23 0.09 -17.83
CA SER A 62 -11.34 -0.57 -17.12
C SER A 62 -11.69 -1.96 -17.64
N SER A 63 -11.21 -2.36 -18.82
CA SER A 63 -11.40 -3.70 -19.35
C SER A 63 -10.54 -4.75 -18.66
N GLN A 64 -9.52 -4.33 -17.91
CA GLN A 64 -8.52 -5.20 -17.31
C GLN A 64 -8.66 -5.27 -15.79
N SER A 65 -8.28 -6.41 -15.23
CA SER A 65 -8.18 -6.59 -13.78
C SER A 65 -6.76 -6.34 -13.31
N TYR A 66 -6.63 -5.60 -12.20
CA TYR A 66 -5.34 -5.24 -11.61
C TYR A 66 -5.25 -5.67 -10.15
N ILE A 67 -4.03 -5.98 -9.72
CA ILE A 67 -3.72 -6.33 -8.33
C ILE A 67 -2.90 -5.19 -7.74
N PHE A 68 -3.38 -4.61 -6.65
CA PHE A 68 -2.70 -3.57 -5.90
C PHE A 68 -2.04 -4.18 -4.67
N ILE A 69 -0.72 -4.01 -4.56
CA ILE A 69 0.06 -4.45 -3.41
C ILE A 69 0.59 -3.21 -2.69
N LEU A 70 0.19 -3.06 -1.43
CA LEU A 70 0.67 -2.00 -0.55
C LEU A 70 1.94 -2.49 0.16
N LYS A 71 3.09 -1.97 -0.27
CA LYS A 71 4.35 -2.22 0.41
C LYS A 71 4.54 -1.16 1.51
N PRO A 72 4.53 -1.55 2.79
CA PRO A 72 4.83 -0.61 3.86
C PRO A 72 6.21 0.00 3.62
N SER A 73 6.36 1.29 3.95
CA SER A 73 7.67 1.93 3.95
C SER A 73 8.65 1.13 4.80
N GLU A 74 9.93 1.24 4.45
CA GLU A 74 11.00 0.74 5.30
C GLU A 74 10.79 1.27 6.72
N GLN A 75 10.50 0.33 7.60
CA GLN A 75 10.13 0.62 8.96
C GLN A 75 11.45 0.97 9.66
N ALA A 76 11.61 2.25 10.03
CA ALA A 76 12.88 2.87 10.42
C ALA A 76 13.50 2.34 11.74
N TRP A 77 13.13 1.14 12.17
CA TRP A 77 13.65 0.43 13.35
C TRP A 77 15.18 0.35 13.38
N PHE A 78 15.82 0.30 12.21
CA PHE A 78 17.28 0.12 12.12
C PHE A 78 17.98 1.24 11.36
N THR A 79 17.22 2.13 10.70
CA THR A 79 17.79 3.23 9.91
C THR A 79 18.14 4.42 10.80
N ASN A 80 17.36 4.66 11.86
CA ASN A 80 17.58 5.78 12.78
C ASN A 80 17.38 5.31 14.24
N PRO A 81 18.45 5.23 15.06
CA PRO A 81 18.36 4.70 16.43
C PRO A 81 17.45 5.53 17.33
N ILE A 82 17.28 6.83 17.04
CA ILE A 82 16.35 7.70 17.77
C ILE A 82 14.89 7.37 17.45
N ASN A 83 14.56 7.15 16.17
CA ASN A 83 13.20 6.77 15.75
C ASN A 83 12.84 5.35 16.22
N ALA A 84 13.83 4.46 16.29
CA ALA A 84 13.67 3.12 16.82
C ALA A 84 13.21 3.12 18.29
N LEU A 85 13.71 4.06 19.11
CA LEU A 85 13.29 4.20 20.50
C LEU A 85 11.83 4.66 20.63
N GLU A 86 11.38 5.55 19.75
CA GLU A 86 9.97 5.98 19.71
C GLU A 86 9.04 4.84 19.27
N LEU A 87 9.43 4.07 18.25
CA LEU A 87 8.69 2.90 17.78
C LEU A 87 8.66 1.79 18.83
N PHE A 88 9.75 1.58 19.57
CA PHE A 88 9.80 0.66 20.71
C PHE A 88 8.82 1.08 21.81
N LYS A 89 8.80 2.37 22.19
CA LYS A 89 7.84 2.89 23.16
C LYS A 89 6.38 2.78 22.70
N ALA A 90 6.12 2.87 21.40
CA ALA A 90 4.77 2.79 20.83
C ALA A 90 4.26 1.34 20.70
N SER A 91 5.15 0.38 20.46
CA SER A 91 4.82 -1.03 20.24
C SER A 91 4.84 -1.87 21.50
N VAL A 92 5.63 -1.47 22.51
CA VAL A 92 5.79 -2.21 23.76
C VAL A 92 4.78 -1.68 24.79
N PRO A 93 3.96 -2.57 25.41
CA PRO A 93 3.10 -2.18 26.52
C PRO A 93 3.91 -1.44 27.60
N ALA A 94 3.39 -0.32 28.10
CA ALA A 94 4.14 0.57 28.99
C ALA A 94 4.82 -0.16 30.17
N MET A 95 4.14 -1.17 30.73
CA MET A 95 4.67 -2.03 31.79
C MET A 95 5.96 -2.75 31.41
N LEU A 96 6.03 -3.33 30.21
CA LEU A 96 7.19 -4.08 29.74
C LEU A 96 8.36 -3.15 29.41
N SER A 97 8.08 -1.92 28.94
CA SER A 97 9.10 -0.88 28.75
C SER A 97 9.76 -0.51 30.08
N TYR A 98 8.98 -0.22 31.14
CA TYR A 98 9.54 0.11 32.45
C TYR A 98 10.34 -1.05 33.07
N LEU A 99 9.89 -2.29 32.87
CA LEU A 99 10.59 -3.48 33.35
C LEU A 99 11.96 -3.63 32.70
N LEU A 100 12.06 -3.42 31.38
CA LEU A 100 13.34 -3.46 30.66
C LEU A 100 14.32 -2.38 31.15
N PHE A 101 13.84 -1.16 31.40
CA PHE A 101 14.66 -0.12 32.01
C PHE A 101 15.17 -0.53 33.40
N ALA A 102 14.32 -1.12 34.24
CA ALA A 102 14.72 -1.61 35.56
C ALA A 102 15.82 -2.69 35.46
N VAL A 103 15.66 -3.65 34.53
CA VAL A 103 16.66 -4.70 34.28
C VAL A 103 18.00 -4.10 33.82
N VAL A 104 17.97 -3.10 32.93
CA VAL A 104 19.19 -2.42 32.47
C VAL A 104 19.88 -1.71 33.63
N ILE A 105 19.15 -0.98 34.48
CA ILE A 105 19.73 -0.27 35.64
C ILE A 105 20.36 -1.26 36.63
N VAL A 106 19.62 -2.30 37.02
CA VAL A 106 20.10 -3.31 37.98
C VAL A 106 21.28 -4.09 37.41
N GLY A 107 21.21 -4.50 36.14
CA GLY A 107 22.29 -5.20 35.45
C GLY A 107 23.55 -4.35 35.32
N SER A 108 23.41 -3.06 35.01
CA SER A 108 24.53 -2.11 34.96
C SER A 108 25.19 -1.95 36.32
N GLY A 109 24.40 -1.74 37.38
CA GLY A 109 24.90 -1.64 38.74
C GLY A 109 25.61 -2.92 39.21
N TYR A 110 25.06 -4.09 38.88
CA TYR A 110 25.69 -5.37 39.18
C TYR A 110 27.03 -5.55 38.45
N LEU A 111 27.09 -5.21 37.15
CA LEU A 111 28.33 -5.27 36.38
C LEU A 111 29.40 -4.32 36.95
N ILE A 112 29.02 -3.09 37.31
CA ILE A 112 29.94 -2.12 37.93
C ILE A 112 30.49 -2.70 39.24
N THR A 113 29.64 -3.16 40.14
CA THR A 113 30.08 -3.73 41.43
C THR A 113 30.93 -5.00 41.28
N ARG A 114 30.76 -5.76 40.20
CA ARG A 114 31.59 -6.92 39.87
C ARG A 114 32.93 -6.55 39.23
N ILE A 115 33.03 -5.44 38.51
CA ILE A 115 34.27 -4.99 37.86
C ILE A 115 35.17 -4.26 38.85
N PHE A 116 34.61 -3.51 39.79
CA PHE A 116 35.36 -2.71 40.79
C PHE A 116 35.66 -3.47 42.09
N ARG A 117 35.31 -4.76 42.18
CA ARG A 117 35.62 -5.64 43.30
C ARG A 117 36.53 -6.76 42.85
#